data_AF-A0A5E4NSQ7-F1
#
_entry.id   AF-A0A5E4NSQ7-F1
#
_cell.length_a   1.000
_cell.length_b   1.000
_cell.length_c   1.000
_cell.angle_alpha   90.00
_cell.angle_beta   90.00
_cell.angle_gamma   90.00
#
_symmetry.space_group_name_H-M   'P 1'
#
loop_
_entity.id
_entity.type
_entity.pdbx_description
1 polymer ?
#
loop_
_entity_poly.entity_id
_entity_poly.type
_entity_poly.pdbx_seq_one_letter_code
_entity_poly.pdbx_strand_id
1 'polypeptide(L)'
;MTNDEDQKRLVTDNETLKQKYKVLQHECQVNQQEIVGRKRIRVTKFRSQLKLQAEFISKLGFMFAYYLFKVTQNQEFIDKMMYRQDDLEKLSRTMIGVLTTFDDAYGYSNTPIVDTYETRFILGIVGVVANLSTTEKGRRYYSTMNSGKTIMCIILKIVHRLPSPSGNSLKK
;
A
#
# COMPACT_ATOMS: atom_id res chain seq x y z
N MET A 1 -51.41 -13.56 -58.82
CA MET A 1 -51.74 -14.03 -57.46
C MET A 1 -50.51 -14.26 -56.58
N THR A 2 -49.29 -14.20 -57.11
CA THR A 2 -48.02 -14.50 -56.41
C THR A 2 -47.53 -13.40 -55.46
N ASN A 3 -47.92 -12.14 -55.67
CA ASN A 3 -47.33 -10.98 -54.96
C ASN A 3 -47.88 -10.78 -53.52
N ASP A 4 -49.09 -11.26 -53.23
CA ASP A 4 -49.75 -11.07 -51.93
C ASP A 4 -49.30 -12.11 -50.88
N GLU A 5 -48.97 -13.33 -51.33
CA GLU A 5 -48.40 -14.38 -50.49
C GLU A 5 -46.95 -14.08 -50.10
N ASP A 6 -46.15 -13.55 -51.04
CA ASP A 6 -44.79 -13.11 -50.77
C ASP A 6 -44.75 -11.91 -49.82
N GLN A 7 -45.71 -10.97 -49.95
CA GLN A 7 -45.81 -9.83 -49.05
C GLN A 7 -46.23 -10.24 -47.63
N LYS A 8 -47.15 -11.21 -47.48
CA LYS A 8 -47.48 -11.79 -46.17
C LYS A 8 -46.32 -12.55 -45.54
N ARG A 9 -45.53 -13.29 -46.34
CA ARG A 9 -44.30 -13.95 -45.86
C ARG A 9 -43.29 -12.94 -45.35
N LEU A 10 -43.03 -11.87 -46.10
CA LEU A 10 -42.10 -10.82 -45.70
C LEU A 10 -42.51 -10.11 -44.39
N VAL A 11 -43.81 -9.88 -44.19
CA VAL A 11 -44.32 -9.30 -42.93
C VAL A 11 -44.08 -10.25 -41.76
N THR A 12 -44.40 -11.54 -41.94
CA THR A 12 -44.21 -12.58 -40.92
C THR A 12 -42.72 -12.75 -40.58
N ASP A 13 -41.85 -12.75 -41.60
CA ASP A 13 -40.40 -12.83 -41.43
C ASP A 13 -39.85 -11.59 -40.70
N ASN A 14 -40.38 -10.40 -40.98
CA ASN A 14 -40.00 -9.16 -40.29
C ASN A 14 -40.42 -9.18 -38.81
N GLU A 15 -41.62 -9.66 -38.51
CA GLU A 15 -42.13 -9.80 -37.15
C GLU A 15 -41.33 -10.82 -36.35
N THR A 16 -41.02 -11.97 -36.94
CA THR A 16 -40.17 -12.98 -36.30
C THR A 16 -38.74 -12.46 -36.09
N LEU A 17 -38.18 -11.68 -37.02
CA LEU A 17 -36.87 -11.04 -36.83
C LEU A 17 -36.88 -10.04 -35.66
N LYS A 18 -37.93 -9.22 -35.56
CA LYS A 18 -38.10 -8.25 -34.45
C LYS A 18 -38.20 -8.97 -33.11
N GLN A 19 -38.93 -10.08 -33.04
CA GLN A 19 -39.00 -10.89 -31.82
C GLN A 19 -37.64 -11.48 -31.46
N LYS A 20 -36.92 -12.08 -32.42
CA LYS A 20 -35.56 -12.59 -32.21
C LYS A 20 -34.61 -11.50 -31.72
N TYR A 21 -34.66 -10.31 -32.31
CA TYR A 21 -33.84 -9.18 -31.89
C TYR A 21 -34.11 -8.77 -30.44
N LYS A 22 -35.39 -8.70 -30.02
CA LYS A 22 -35.75 -8.38 -28.63
C LYS A 22 -35.22 -9.42 -27.64
N VAL A 23 -35.33 -10.71 -27.98
CA VAL A 23 -34.78 -11.79 -27.14
C VAL A 23 -33.26 -11.66 -27.02
N LEU A 24 -32.56 -11.49 -28.14
CA LEU A 24 -31.11 -11.36 -28.16
C LEU A 24 -30.63 -10.11 -27.39
N GLN A 25 -31.36 -9.01 -27.50
CA GLN A 25 -31.07 -7.78 -26.76
C GLN A 25 -31.22 -8.00 -25.24
N HIS A 26 -32.28 -8.68 -24.81
CA HIS A 26 -32.48 -9.02 -23.41
C HIS A 26 -31.39 -9.97 -22.89
N GLU A 27 -31.07 -11.03 -23.63
CA GLU A 27 -29.99 -11.96 -23.29
C GLU A 27 -28.63 -11.26 -23.19
N CYS A 28 -28.33 -10.35 -24.11
CA CYS A 28 -27.11 -9.55 -24.09
C CYS A 28 -27.05 -8.68 -22.82
N GLN A 29 -28.15 -8.02 -22.45
CA GLN A 29 -28.23 -7.20 -21.24
C GLN A 29 -28.06 -8.04 -19.96
N VAL A 30 -28.75 -9.17 -19.87
CA VAL A 30 -28.65 -10.07 -18.70
C VAL A 30 -27.23 -10.61 -18.57
N ASN A 31 -26.63 -11.10 -19.66
CA ASN A 31 -25.26 -11.63 -19.65
C ASN A 31 -24.25 -10.52 -19.29
N GLN A 32 -24.44 -9.30 -19.80
CA GLN A 32 -23.58 -8.17 -19.45
C GLN A 32 -23.69 -7.79 -17.96
N GLN A 33 -24.90 -7.77 -17.41
CA GLN A 33 -25.11 -7.53 -15.98
C GLN A 33 -24.47 -8.63 -15.12
N GLU A 34 -24.59 -9.90 -15.53
CA GLU A 34 -23.97 -11.02 -14.81
C GLU A 34 -22.44 -10.94 -14.86
N ILE A 35 -21.84 -10.63 -16.01
CA ILE A 35 -20.39 -10.44 -16.15
C ILE A 35 -19.91 -9.28 -15.28
N VAL A 36 -20.61 -8.14 -15.31
CA VAL A 36 -20.28 -6.97 -14.49
C VAL A 36 -20.44 -7.30 -13.00
N GLY A 37 -21.50 -8.02 -12.62
CA GLY A 37 -21.73 -8.49 -11.25
C GLY A 37 -20.60 -9.39 -10.76
N ARG A 38 -20.22 -10.41 -11.56
CA ARG A 38 -19.09 -11.30 -11.27
C ARG A 38 -17.76 -10.56 -11.16
N LYS A 39 -17.53 -9.53 -11.99
CA LYS A 39 -16.34 -8.66 -11.88
C LYS A 39 -16.37 -7.83 -10.59
N ARG A 40 -17.50 -7.21 -10.24
CA ARG A 40 -17.66 -6.44 -8.99
C ARG A 40 -17.40 -7.29 -7.76
N ILE A 41 -17.96 -8.51 -7.70
CA ILE A 41 -17.73 -9.45 -6.59
C ILE A 41 -16.23 -9.76 -6.44
N ARG A 42 -15.53 -10.03 -7.56
CA ARG A 42 -14.08 -10.29 -7.54
C ARG A 42 -13.29 -9.07 -7.06
N VAL A 43 -13.61 -7.87 -7.53
CA VAL A 43 -12.96 -6.63 -7.07
C VAL A 43 -13.15 -6.44 -5.56
N THR A 44 -14.36 -6.65 -5.05
CA THR A 44 -14.63 -6.56 -3.60
C THR A 44 -13.83 -7.60 -2.82
N LYS A 45 -13.77 -8.85 -3.30
CA LYS A 45 -12.98 -9.90 -2.67
C LYS A 45 -11.49 -9.54 -2.62
N PHE A 46 -10.93 -9.07 -3.73
CA PHE A 46 -9.52 -8.66 -3.77
C PHE A 46 -9.23 -7.47 -2.86
N ARG A 47 -10.12 -6.47 -2.79
CA ARG A 47 -9.98 -5.35 -1.85
C ARG A 47 -9.97 -5.82 -0.40
N SER A 48 -10.86 -6.75 -0.03
CA SER A 48 -10.88 -7.32 1.32
C SER A 48 -9.60 -8.10 1.63
N GLN A 49 -9.10 -8.90 0.68
CA GLN A 49 -7.84 -9.64 0.85
C GLN A 49 -6.64 -8.70 0.99
N LEU A 50 -6.56 -7.65 0.18
CA LEU A 50 -5.50 -6.63 0.27
C LEU A 50 -5.53 -5.91 1.62
N LYS A 51 -6.71 -5.58 2.14
CA LYS A 51 -6.84 -4.95 3.47
C LYS A 51 -6.30 -5.86 4.58
N LEU A 52 -6.67 -7.15 4.56
CA LEU A 52 -6.16 -8.13 5.53
C LEU A 52 -4.65 -8.31 5.43
N GLN A 53 -4.11 -8.36 4.22
CA GLN A 53 -2.65 -8.46 4.01
C GLN A 53 -1.92 -7.20 4.49
N ALA A 54 -2.44 -6.01 4.20
CA ALA A 54 -1.86 -4.76 4.68
C ALA A 54 -1.81 -4.73 6.21
N GLU A 55 -2.91 -5.05 6.88
CA GLU A 55 -2.96 -5.08 8.35
C GLU A 55 -1.99 -6.11 8.95
N PHE A 56 -1.92 -7.31 8.35
CA PHE A 56 -0.98 -8.35 8.79
C PHE A 56 0.48 -7.91 8.63
N ILE A 57 0.84 -7.34 7.47
CA ILE A 57 2.20 -6.88 7.18
C ILE A 57 2.56 -5.70 8.10
N SER A 58 1.65 -4.76 8.35
CA SER A 58 1.87 -3.66 9.29
C SER A 58 2.16 -4.16 10.70
N LYS A 59 1.40 -5.16 11.18
CA LYS A 59 1.62 -5.79 12.50
C LYS A 59 2.98 -6.49 12.58
N LEU A 60 3.30 -7.31 11.57
CA LEU A 60 4.56 -8.05 11.53
C LEU A 60 5.76 -7.10 11.42
N GLY A 61 5.65 -6.11 10.54
CA GLY A 61 6.65 -5.07 10.34
C GLY A 61 6.88 -4.25 11.62
N PHE A 62 5.81 -3.85 12.32
CA PHE A 62 5.92 -3.22 13.64
C PHE A 62 6.70 -4.09 14.62
N MET A 63 6.32 -5.36 14.79
CA MET A 63 7.03 -6.24 15.73
C MET A 63 8.50 -6.36 15.36
N PHE A 64 8.82 -6.58 14.09
CA PHE A 64 10.18 -6.65 13.59
C PHE A 64 10.97 -5.37 13.91
N ALA A 65 10.45 -4.21 13.54
CA ALA A 65 11.12 -2.93 13.78
C ALA A 65 11.24 -2.62 15.27
N TYR A 66 10.25 -2.97 16.09
CA TYR A 66 10.30 -2.81 17.54
C TYR A 66 11.42 -3.64 18.15
N TYR A 67 11.50 -4.94 17.85
CA TYR A 67 12.57 -5.78 18.38
C TYR A 67 13.94 -5.36 17.85
N LEU A 68 14.04 -5.00 16.57
CA LEU A 68 15.28 -4.49 16.00
C LEU A 68 15.70 -3.18 16.68
N PHE A 69 14.76 -2.28 16.93
CA PHE A 69 15.00 -1.07 17.72
C PHE A 69 15.53 -1.40 19.10
N LYS A 70 14.92 -2.36 19.82
CA LYS A 70 15.39 -2.80 21.15
C LYS A 70 16.79 -3.40 21.11
N VAL A 71 17.07 -4.28 20.17
CA VAL A 71 18.38 -4.95 20.07
C VAL A 71 19.46 -3.97 19.65
N THR A 72 19.15 -2.98 18.81
CA THR A 72 20.08 -1.92 18.42
C THR A 72 20.35 -0.90 19.53
N GLN A 73 19.78 -1.04 20.73
CA GLN A 73 20.22 -0.27 21.90
C GLN A 73 21.53 -0.84 22.49
N ASN A 74 21.92 -2.07 22.11
CA ASN A 74 23.17 -2.68 22.53
C ASN A 74 24.30 -2.33 21.55
N GLN A 75 25.34 -1.68 22.06
CA GLN A 75 26.49 -1.23 21.27
C GLN A 75 27.23 -2.37 20.54
N GLU A 76 27.42 -3.53 21.19
CA GLU A 76 28.09 -4.69 20.57
C GLU A 76 27.31 -5.18 19.35
N PHE A 77 25.97 -5.14 19.41
CA PHE A 77 25.13 -5.50 18.28
C PHE A 77 25.26 -4.47 17.14
N ILE A 78 25.27 -3.17 17.45
CA ILE A 78 25.49 -2.12 16.44
C ILE A 78 26.83 -2.35 15.73
N ASP A 79 27.91 -2.61 16.49
CA ASP A 79 29.24 -2.79 15.92
C ASP A 79 29.32 -4.01 14.99
N LYS A 80 28.69 -5.13 15.37
CA LYS A 80 28.56 -6.32 14.53
C LYS A 80 27.76 -6.04 13.26
N MET A 81 26.64 -5.31 13.37
CA MET A 81 25.81 -4.94 12.22
C MET A 81 26.57 -4.02 11.25
N MET A 82 27.28 -3.02 11.76
CA MET A 82 28.08 -2.08 10.97
C MET A 82 29.25 -2.74 10.23
N TYR A 83 29.73 -3.88 10.73
CA TYR A 83 30.73 -4.70 10.04
C TYR A 83 30.16 -5.46 8.84
N ARG A 84 28.85 -5.73 8.82
CA ARG A 84 28.15 -6.44 7.75
C ARG A 84 27.47 -5.47 6.79
N GLN A 85 28.28 -4.72 6.03
CA GLN A 85 27.78 -3.64 5.17
C GLN A 85 26.76 -4.10 4.12
N ASP A 86 26.93 -5.28 3.52
CA ASP A 86 25.98 -5.79 2.53
C ASP A 86 24.60 -6.10 3.13
N ASP A 87 24.56 -6.61 4.36
CA ASP A 87 23.31 -6.90 5.06
C ASP A 87 22.65 -5.61 5.55
N LEU A 88 23.45 -4.65 6.02
CA LEU A 88 22.98 -3.30 6.36
C LEU A 88 22.38 -2.61 5.12
N GLU A 89 22.99 -2.76 3.95
CA GLU A 89 22.47 -2.18 2.70
C GLU A 89 21.14 -2.80 2.28
N LYS A 90 20.98 -4.13 2.39
CA LYS A 90 19.70 -4.80 2.15
C LYS A 90 18.61 -4.35 3.13
N LEU A 91 18.98 -4.21 4.40
CA LEU A 91 18.09 -3.68 5.43
C LEU A 91 17.67 -2.24 5.10
N SER A 92 18.63 -1.39 4.72
CA SER A 92 18.38 -0.01 4.32
C SER A 92 17.44 0.09 3.12
N ARG A 93 17.60 -0.75 2.10
CA ARG A 93 16.66 -0.78 0.95
C ARG A 93 15.24 -1.17 1.37
N THR A 94 15.12 -2.13 2.29
CA THR A 94 13.83 -2.49 2.88
C THR A 94 13.22 -1.30 3.63
N MET A 95 14.00 -0.61 4.45
CA MET A 95 13.56 0.59 5.17
C MET A 95 13.12 1.70 4.20
N ILE A 96 13.87 1.95 3.13
CA ILE A 96 13.50 2.92 2.09
C ILE A 96 12.15 2.56 1.48
N GLY A 97 11.95 1.30 1.07
CA GLY A 97 10.68 0.86 0.49
C GLY A 97 9.50 1.09 1.43
N VAL A 98 9.66 0.76 2.71
CA VAL A 98 8.62 0.97 3.74
C VAL A 98 8.36 2.45 3.98
N LEU A 99 9.41 3.26 4.18
CA LEU A 99 9.29 4.69 4.43
C LEU A 99 8.67 5.42 3.24
N THR A 100 9.08 5.12 2.01
CA THR A 100 8.50 5.69 0.79
C THR A 100 7.03 5.30 0.65
N THR A 101 6.69 4.02 0.85
CA THR A 101 5.28 3.59 0.75
C THR A 101 4.40 4.29 1.77
N PHE A 102 4.91 4.52 2.98
CA PHE A 102 4.22 5.29 4.00
C PHE A 102 4.09 6.77 3.61
N ASP A 103 5.17 7.38 3.11
CA ASP A 103 5.18 8.76 2.62
C ASP A 103 4.17 8.96 1.47
N ASP A 104 4.09 8.01 0.54
CA ASP A 104 3.13 8.05 -0.57
C ASP A 104 1.68 7.91 -0.09
N ALA A 105 1.44 7.03 0.89
CA ALA A 105 0.10 6.75 1.40
C ALA A 105 -0.46 7.90 2.25
N TYR A 106 0.38 8.56 3.05
CA TYR A 106 -0.06 9.56 4.02
C TYR A 106 0.40 10.98 3.69
N GLY A 107 1.34 11.17 2.76
CA GLY A 107 2.07 12.42 2.56
C GLY A 107 1.27 13.61 2.04
N TYR A 108 0.13 13.37 1.39
CA TYR A 108 -0.78 14.42 0.90
C TYR A 108 -1.89 14.76 1.88
N SER A 109 -2.04 13.97 2.94
CA SER A 109 -3.12 14.11 3.90
C SER A 109 -2.55 14.63 5.22
N ASN A 110 -3.16 15.67 5.79
CA ASN A 110 -2.96 16.06 7.20
C ASN A 110 -3.55 15.00 8.15
N THR A 111 -3.41 13.72 7.81
CA THR A 111 -3.94 12.62 8.60
C THR A 111 -3.15 12.61 9.90
N PRO A 112 -3.81 12.72 11.06
CA PRO A 112 -3.13 12.63 12.34
C PRO A 112 -2.29 11.36 12.36
N ILE A 113 -1.11 11.42 12.97
CA ILE A 113 -0.38 10.20 13.34
C ILE A 113 -1.26 9.46 14.35
N VAL A 114 -2.16 8.61 13.86
CA VAL A 114 -2.95 7.71 14.68
C VAL A 114 -2.01 6.60 15.16
N ASP A 115 -2.25 6.11 16.38
CA ASP A 115 -1.50 5.02 17.01
C ASP A 115 -1.81 3.66 16.34
N THR A 116 -1.48 3.55 15.05
CA THR A 116 -1.67 2.35 14.24
C THR A 116 -0.38 1.53 14.15
N TYR A 117 -0.49 0.29 13.70
CA TYR A 117 0.68 -0.56 13.45
C TYR A 117 1.60 0.01 12.37
N GLU A 118 1.06 0.66 11.32
CA GLU A 118 1.84 1.36 10.30
C GLU A 118 2.70 2.44 10.93
N THR A 119 2.09 3.36 11.68
CA THR A 119 2.80 4.44 12.37
C THR A 119 3.88 3.89 13.30
N ARG A 120 3.55 2.89 14.12
CA ARG A 120 4.51 2.29 15.05
C ARG A 120 5.64 1.57 14.32
N PHE A 121 5.38 0.99 13.15
CA PHE A 121 6.41 0.40 12.29
C PHE A 121 7.39 1.48 11.82
N ILE A 122 6.89 2.61 11.32
CA ILE A 122 7.73 3.74 10.91
C ILE A 122 8.54 4.30 12.08
N LEU A 123 7.92 4.50 13.24
CA LEU A 123 8.63 4.94 14.45
C LEU A 123 9.72 3.95 14.88
N GLY A 124 9.46 2.65 14.75
CA GLY A 124 10.47 1.61 14.98
C GLY A 124 11.68 1.75 14.05
N ILE A 125 11.45 1.98 12.75
CA ILE A 125 12.52 2.23 11.77
C ILE A 125 13.31 3.48 12.13
N VAL A 126 12.64 4.59 12.46
CA VAL A 126 13.28 5.84 12.89
C VAL A 126 14.14 5.60 14.13
N GLY A 127 13.63 4.83 15.10
CA GLY A 127 14.38 4.45 16.30
C GLY A 127 15.64 3.64 15.98
N VAL A 128 15.56 2.67 15.05
CA VAL A 128 16.73 1.92 14.59
C VAL A 128 17.77 2.85 13.97
N VAL A 129 17.36 3.72 13.05
CA VAL A 129 18.26 4.68 12.39
C VAL A 129 18.92 5.61 13.41
N ALA A 130 18.16 6.10 14.40
CA ALA A 130 18.67 6.93 15.48
C ALA A 130 19.74 6.19 16.32
N ASN A 131 19.46 4.95 16.74
CA ASN A 131 20.42 4.13 17.48
C ASN A 131 21.70 3.88 16.67
N LEU A 132 21.58 3.46 15.42
CA LEU A 132 22.74 3.20 14.56
C LEU A 132 23.61 4.46 14.37
N SER A 133 22.98 5.64 14.30
CA SER A 133 23.63 6.94 14.16
C SER A 133 24.37 7.42 15.43
N THR A 134 24.27 6.72 16.55
CA THR A 134 25.06 7.04 17.76
C THR A 134 26.56 6.76 17.57
N THR A 135 26.91 5.88 16.64
CA THR A 135 28.29 5.50 16.33
C THR A 135 28.88 6.33 15.19
N GLU A 136 30.21 6.46 15.15
CA GLU A 136 30.89 7.14 14.03
C GLU A 136 30.62 6.44 12.69
N LYS A 137 30.70 5.11 12.65
CA LYS A 137 30.42 4.31 11.45
C LYS A 137 28.99 4.53 10.96
N GLY A 138 28.01 4.55 11.86
CA GLY A 138 26.62 4.83 11.52
C GLY A 138 26.42 6.24 10.98
N ARG A 139 26.94 7.27 11.66
CA ARG A 139 26.89 8.66 11.13
C ARG A 139 27.52 8.76 9.74
N ARG A 140 28.67 8.12 9.53
CA ARG A 140 29.33 8.07 8.23
C ARG A 140 28.43 7.37 7.20
N TYR A 141 27.86 6.22 7.53
CA TYR A 141 26.93 5.51 6.64
C TYR A 141 25.76 6.41 6.19
N TYR A 142 25.05 7.02 7.14
CA TYR A 142 23.89 7.87 6.83
C TYR A 142 24.23 9.20 6.13
N SER A 143 25.48 9.67 6.23
CA SER A 143 25.95 10.89 5.58
C SER A 143 26.63 10.67 4.23
N THR A 144 27.19 9.48 3.96
CA THR A 144 27.95 9.22 2.72
C THR A 144 27.26 8.27 1.76
N MET A 145 26.58 7.24 2.25
CA MET A 145 25.96 6.21 1.40
C MET A 145 24.63 6.71 0.82
N ASN A 146 24.34 6.38 -0.43
CA ASN A 146 23.11 6.81 -1.11
C ASN A 146 21.86 6.32 -0.39
N SER A 147 21.85 5.06 0.05
CA SER A 147 20.77 4.46 0.84
C SER A 147 20.58 5.20 2.16
N GLY A 148 21.66 5.43 2.90
CA GLY A 148 21.66 6.19 4.15
C GLY A 148 21.11 7.62 3.99
N LYS A 149 21.59 8.36 2.97
CA LYS A 149 21.07 9.70 2.64
C LYS A 149 19.59 9.68 2.30
N THR A 150 19.15 8.70 1.51
CA THR A 150 17.75 8.56 1.11
C THR A 150 16.85 8.33 2.31
N ILE A 151 17.25 7.44 3.24
CA ILE A 151 16.54 7.21 4.50
C ILE A 151 16.39 8.52 5.28
N MET A 152 17.50 9.25 5.48
CA MET A 152 17.46 10.52 6.22
C MET A 152 16.55 11.55 5.56
N CYS A 153 16.60 11.69 4.22
CA CYS A 153 15.72 12.58 3.49
C CYS A 153 14.24 12.25 3.69
N ILE A 154 13.86 10.96 3.63
CA ILE A 154 12.46 10.55 3.81
C ILE A 154 12.03 10.74 5.27
N ILE A 155 12.87 10.37 6.24
CA ILE A 155 12.58 10.60 7.67
C ILE A 155 12.35 12.09 7.94
N LEU A 156 13.20 12.98 7.43
CA LEU A 156 13.03 14.42 7.58
C LEU A 156 11.73 14.92 6.96
N LYS A 157 11.34 14.42 5.78
CA LYS A 157 10.04 14.73 5.16
C LYS A 157 8.86 14.31 6.03
N ILE A 158 8.90 13.09 6.57
CA ILE A 158 7.85 12.56 7.45
C ILE A 158 7.77 13.39 8.74
N VAL A 159 8.91 13.62 9.41
CA VAL A 159 8.98 14.36 10.68
C VAL A 159 8.49 15.81 10.52
N HIS A 160 8.84 16.47 9.42
CA HIS A 160 8.43 17.85 9.18
C HIS A 160 6.92 18.03 8.99
N ARG A 161 6.21 16.98 8.60
CA ARG A 161 4.74 16.99 8.46
C ARG A 161 4.01 16.68 9.76
N LEU A 162 4.71 16.28 10.81
CA LEU A 162 4.07 15.97 12.08
C LEU A 162 3.54 17.26 12.71
N PRO A 163 2.27 17.28 13.16
CA PRO A 163 1.73 18.45 13.85
C PRO A 163 2.61 18.75 15.06
N SER A 164 3.02 20.01 15.21
CA SER A 164 3.78 20.43 16.38
C SER A 164 3.02 20.04 17.64
N PRO A 165 3.67 19.46 18.65
CA PRO A 165 2.98 19.10 19.88
C PRO A 165 2.37 20.37 20.46
N SER A 166 1.03 20.44 20.49
CA SER A 166 0.36 21.43 21.31
C SER A 166 0.86 21.19 22.73
N GLY A 167 1.48 22.19 23.37
CA GLY A 167 2.21 22.08 24.64
C GLY A 167 1.41 21.58 25.87
N ASN A 168 0.24 20.99 25.68
CA ASN A 168 -0.64 20.44 26.70
C ASN A 168 -0.34 18.98 27.07
N SER A 169 0.54 18.28 26.34
CA SER A 169 0.81 16.85 26.55
C SER A 169 1.78 16.53 27.70
N LEU A 170 2.38 17.54 28.34
CA LEU A 170 3.29 17.38 29.48
C LEU A 170 2.60 17.53 30.85
N LYS A 171 1.26 17.52 30.91
CA LYS A 171 0.52 17.36 32.17
C LYS A 171 0.29 15.88 32.46
N LYS A 172 1.29 15.18 32.97
CA LYS A 172 1.14 13.96 33.75
C LYS A 172 2.16 13.92 34.87
#